data_AF-A0A6A0R0V3-F1
#
_entry.id   AF-A0A6A0R0V3-F1
#
_cell.length_a   1.000
_cell.length_b   1.000
_cell.length_c   1.000
_cell.angle_alpha   90.00
_cell.angle_beta   90.00
_cell.angle_gamma   90.00
#
_symmetry.space_group_name_H-M   'P 1'
#
loop_
_entity.id
_entity.type
_entity.pdbx_description
1 polymer ?
#
loop_
_entity_poly.entity_id
_entity_poly.type
_entity_poly.pdbx_seq_one_letter_code
_entity_poly.pdbx_strand_id
1 'polypeptide(L)' 'MAYAAGVDVGSTQTKAVIINEDGEIVGRALLDTGANVIQAAENAYVVARGEAGID' A
#
# COMPACT_ATOMS: atom_id res chain seq x y z
N MET A 1 -18.59 -0.12 -5.21
CA MET A 1 -17.48 -0.23 -4.25
C MET A 1 -16.38 0.72 -4.65
N ALA A 2 -16.27 1.81 -3.91
CA ALA A 2 -15.09 2.67 -3.97
C ALA A 2 -13.99 2.12 -3.07
N TYR A 3 -12.75 2.25 -3.53
CA TYR A 3 -11.56 1.97 -2.72
C TYR A 3 -10.67 3.20 -2.73
N ALA A 4 -9.98 3.44 -1.61
CA ALA A 4 -8.93 4.44 -1.52
C ALA A 4 -7.65 3.76 -1.05
N ALA A 5 -6.53 4.13 -1.66
CA ALA A 5 -5.20 3.65 -1.29
C ALA A 5 -4.33 4.83 -0.85
N GLY A 6 -3.57 4.64 0.23
CA GLY A 6 -2.55 5.57 0.69
C GLY A 6 -1.20 4.88 0.75
N VAL A 7 -0.14 5.55 0.30
CA VAL A 7 1.25 5.08 0.37
C VAL A 7 2.10 6.12 1.08
N ASP A 8 2.79 5.70 2.14
CA ASP A 8 3.75 6.51 2.91
C ASP A 8 5.16 5.96 2.68
N VAL A 9 6.02 6.74 2.01
CA VAL A 9 7.41 6.37 1.74
C VAL A 9 8.32 7.03 2.77
N GLY A 10 8.68 6.26 3.81
CA GLY A 10 9.62 6.70 4.84
C GLY A 10 11.08 6.41 4.50
N SER A 11 12.02 6.90 5.30
CA SER A 11 13.45 6.65 5.11
C SER A 11 13.85 5.17 5.28
N THR A 12 13.18 4.47 6.20
CA THR A 12 13.44 3.04 6.47
C THR A 12 12.40 2.15 5.82
N GLN A 13 11.13 2.53 5.97
CA GLN A 13 9.99 1.70 5.61
C GLN A 13 9.00 2.45 4.75
N THR A 14 8.48 1.74 3.75
CA THR A 14 7.35 2.16 2.92
C THR A 14 6.12 1.36 3.31
N LYS A 15 5.01 2.06 3.55
CA LYS A 15 3.73 1.46 3.97
C LYS A 15 2.66 1.76 2.94
N ALA A 16 1.74 0.82 2.77
CA ALA A 16 0.52 1.07 2.02
C ALA A 16 -0.68 0.53 2.78
N VAL A 17 -1.83 1.20 2.63
CA VAL A 17 -3.12 0.79 3.18
C VAL A 17 -4.18 1.01 2.12
N ILE A 18 -5.11 0.07 1.97
CA ILE A 18 -6.31 0.20 1.16
C ILE A 18 -7.53 0.10 2.07
N ILE A 19 -8.47 1.03 1.90
CA ILE A 19 -9.76 1.03 2.58
C ILE A 19 -10.92 0.87 1.60
N ASN A 20 -12.00 0.21 2.03
CA ASN A 20 -13.27 0.15 1.30
C ASN A 20 -14.17 1.35 1.65
N GLU A 21 -15.36 1.41 1.05
CA GLU A 21 -16.34 2.49 1.25
C GLU A 21 -16.94 2.53 2.67
N ASP A 22 -16.86 1.43 3.42
CA ASP A 22 -17.26 1.34 4.83
C ASP A 22 -16.14 1.78 5.79
N GLY A 23 -14.98 2.16 5.26
CA GLY A 23 -13.82 2.61 6.05
C GLY A 23 -13.00 1.47 6.66
N GLU A 24 -13.21 0.24 6.22
CA GLU A 24 -12.47 -0.93 6.68
C GLU A 24 -11.15 -1.09 5.93
N ILE A 25 -10.08 -1.45 6.64
CA ILE A 25 -8.79 -1.79 6.02
C ILE A 25 -8.92 -3.17 5.38
N VAL A 26 -8.88 -3.21 4.05
CA VAL A 26 -8.99 -4.44 3.27
C VAL A 26 -7.64 -4.96 2.77
N GLY A 27 -6.59 -4.14 2.78
CA GLY A 27 -5.23 -4.57 2.45
C GLY A 27 -4.17 -3.63 3.01
N ARG A 28 -2.99 -4.16 3.30
CA ARG A 28 -1.85 -3.42 3.86
C ARG A 28 -0.52 -3.94 3.33
N ALA A 29 0.51 -3.11 3.43
CA ALA A 29 1.89 -3.53 3.17
C ALA A 29 2.85 -2.77 4.07
N LEU A 30 3.94 -3.44 4.43
CA LEU A 30 5.09 -2.84 5.11
C LEU A 30 6.36 -3.43 4.48
N LEU A 31 7.10 -2.60 3.75
CA LEU A 31 8.30 -2.97 3.01
C LEU A 31 9.47 -2.09 3.44
N ASP A 32 10.70 -2.57 3.25
CA ASP A 32 11.88 -1.71 3.31
C ASP A 32 11.87 -0.74 2.12
N THR A 33 12.19 0.54 2.35
CA THR A 33 12.18 1.56 1.28
C THR A 33 13.32 1.35 0.28
N GLY A 34 14.51 1.00 0.76
CA GLY A 34 15.70 0.89 -0.08
C GLY A 34 16.07 2.20 -0.79
N ALA A 35 16.84 2.10 -1.86
CA ALA A 35 17.41 3.27 -2.55
C ALA A 35 16.46 3.93 -3.57
N ASN A 36 15.45 3.20 -4.06
CA ASN A 36 14.51 3.69 -5.06
C ASN A 36 13.12 3.88 -4.45
N VAL A 37 12.84 5.12 -4.06
CA VAL A 37 11.60 5.52 -3.38
C VAL A 37 10.35 5.36 -4.26
N ILE A 38 10.46 5.51 -5.58
CA ILE A 38 9.33 5.31 -6.50
C ILE A 38 8.99 3.83 -6.56
N GLN A 39 9.99 2.98 -6.77
CA GLN A 39 9.79 1.54 -6.79
C GLN A 39 9.24 1.02 -5.45
N ALA A 40 9.71 1.57 -4.34
CA ALA A 40 9.19 1.21 -3.02
C ALA A 40 7.70 1.53 -2.88
N ALA A 41 7.28 2.71 -3.36
CA ALA A 41 5.88 3.12 -3.35
C ALA A 41 5.00 2.19 -4.19
N GLU A 42 5.44 1.90 -5.42
CA GLU A 42 4.75 1.00 -6.35
C GLU A 42 4.63 -0.40 -5.76
N ASN A 43 5.73 -0.95 -5.22
CA ASN A 43 5.74 -2.28 -4.63
C ASN A 43 4.81 -2.38 -3.43
N ALA A 44 4.82 -1.37 -2.55
CA ALA A 44 3.94 -1.35 -1.38
C ALA A 44 2.47 -1.33 -1.79
N TYR A 45 2.11 -0.52 -2.80
CA TYR A 45 0.76 -0.50 -3.34
C TYR A 45 0.36 -1.85 -3.93
N VAL A 46 1.21 -2.47 -4.76
CA VAL A 46 0.90 -3.78 -5.37
C VAL A 46 0.70 -4.86 -4.32
N VAL A 47 1.51 -4.89 -3.26
CA VAL A 47 1.37 -5.85 -2.16
C VAL A 47 0.05 -5.64 -1.42
N ALA A 48 -0.27 -4.39 -1.04
CA ALA A 48 -1.53 -4.08 -0.35
C ALA A 48 -2.75 -4.39 -1.22
N ARG A 49 -2.67 -4.14 -2.53
CA ARG A 49 -3.72 -4.47 -3.51
C ARG A 49 -3.94 -5.99 -3.63
N GLY A 50 -2.85 -6.75 -3.67
CA GLY A 50 -2.89 -8.21 -3.69
C GLY A 50 -3.52 -8.80 -2.43
N GLU A 51 -3.20 -8.27 -1.25
CA GLU A 51 -3.84 -8.68 0.01
C GLU A 51 -5.35 -8.34 0.02
N ALA A 52 -5.72 -7.19 -0.55
CA ALA A 52 -7.12 -6.77 -0.68
C ALA A 52 -7.94 -7.60 -1.69
N GLY A 53 -7.30 -8.46 -2.49
CA GLY A 53 -7.98 -9.25 -3.52
C GLY A 53 -8.59 -8.41 -4.65
N ILE A 54 -7.97 -7.27 -4.97
CA ILE A 54 -8.40 -6.33 -6.02
C ILE A 54 -7.47 -6.51 -7.22
N ASP A 55 -8.01 -6.69 -8.42
CA ASP A 55 -7.24 -6.76 -9.69
C ASP A 55 -6.92 -5.36 -10.25
#